data_AF-R8BI06-F1
#
_entry.id   AF-R8BI06-F1
#
_cell.length_a   1.000
_cell.length_b   1.000
_cell.length_c   1.000
_cell.angle_alpha   90.00
_cell.angle_beta   90.00
_cell.angle_gamma   90.00
#
_symmetry.space_group_name_H-M   'P 1'
#
loop_
_entity.id
_entity.type
_entity.pdbx_description
1 polymer ?
#
loop_
_entity_poly.entity_id
_entity_poly.type
_entity_poly.pdbx_seq_one_letter_code
_entity_poly.pdbx_strand_id
1 'polypeptide(L)'
;MLLLHQVGSVKIGEVVRYTVTYTPSHDRILPSPEFLYLRIRNTCAIALRAAFVHGPYTLSVAAYPSNFNPNEKFANPRRYGVPEFEPMLKAGGSWTCHLVVPDDIRQSAGTGSHGYFGNGPEHDNESVTWVIEVASQVIFSASAGVNYEVCLARDEKSLNLSSGIPVVGNQAQIPQPGRVSDFQQSLGAKDGHHPAQPKGVFSRAIHVKVEDTAALWNTPELPGWDEGSKQRGAPHRAGAAVQTAPQVRKSKDSSRVPKKQKKVHLVVLTHGLHSNLGADLLFLKESIDAGVKQAKIDAKARRAKERAARQEKNSTKEPGTTGKDPSTTDEPQKVTDDDEEDEDEEVIVRVLHSISVLLAERVKIWG
;
A
#
# COMPACT_ATOMS: atom_id res chain seq x y z
N MET A 1 21.38 11.76 -13.36
CA MET A 1 21.36 11.59 -11.91
C MET A 1 20.56 10.34 -11.56
N LEU A 2 21.14 9.44 -10.76
CA LEU A 2 20.42 8.32 -10.16
C LEU A 2 19.49 8.85 -9.05
N LEU A 3 18.25 8.38 -9.02
CA LEU A 3 17.21 8.86 -8.10
C LEU A 3 16.81 7.82 -7.06
N LEU A 4 16.72 6.56 -7.48
CA LEU A 4 16.31 5.42 -6.64
C LEU A 4 17.17 4.20 -7.02
N HIS A 5 17.60 3.44 -6.02
CA HIS A 5 18.19 2.11 -6.18
C HIS A 5 17.72 1.19 -5.05
N GLN A 6 16.93 0.19 -5.41
CA GLN A 6 16.41 -0.82 -4.50
C GLN A 6 16.89 -2.20 -4.96
N VAL A 7 17.18 -3.07 -4.00
CA VAL A 7 17.47 -4.49 -4.23
C VAL A 7 16.51 -5.36 -3.45
N GLY A 8 16.16 -6.50 -4.03
CA GLY A 8 15.21 -7.43 -3.43
C GLY A 8 15.38 -8.84 -3.95
N SER A 9 14.57 -9.73 -3.39
CA SER A 9 14.41 -11.10 -3.86
C SER A 9 12.94 -11.45 -3.78
N VAL A 10 12.46 -12.25 -4.73
CA VAL A 10 11.15 -12.89 -4.69
C VAL A 10 11.29 -14.40 -4.80
N LYS A 11 10.50 -15.14 -4.03
CA LYS A 11 10.33 -16.60 -4.09
C LYS A 11 9.03 -16.94 -4.82
N ILE A 12 8.71 -18.23 -4.90
CA ILE A 12 7.46 -18.70 -5.52
C ILE A 12 6.24 -17.94 -4.99
N GLY A 13 5.41 -17.43 -5.91
CA GLY A 13 4.18 -16.70 -5.57
C GLY A 13 4.38 -15.34 -4.90
N GLU A 14 5.62 -14.86 -4.72
CA GLU A 14 5.86 -13.55 -4.12
C GLU A 14 5.79 -12.41 -5.14
N VAL A 15 5.28 -11.28 -4.67
CA VAL A 15 5.17 -10.02 -5.42
C VAL A 15 5.67 -8.90 -4.52
N VAL A 16 6.47 -7.99 -5.08
CA VAL A 16 6.86 -6.74 -4.41
C VAL A 16 6.37 -5.57 -5.26
N ARG A 17 5.72 -4.62 -4.61
CA ARG A 17 5.21 -3.40 -5.22
C ARG A 17 5.99 -2.19 -4.72
N TYR A 18 6.47 -1.38 -5.64
CA TYR A 18 7.08 -0.08 -5.39
C TYR A 18 6.12 0.99 -5.90
N THR A 19 5.55 1.78 -4.99
CA THR A 19 4.80 2.99 -5.34
C THR A 19 5.76 4.16 -5.29
N VAL A 20 6.12 4.68 -6.46
CA VAL A 20 7.11 5.75 -6.60
C VAL A 20 6.38 7.05 -6.95
N THR A 21 6.58 8.08 -6.14
CA THR A 21 6.05 9.43 -6.36
C THR A 21 7.21 10.36 -6.68
N TYR A 22 7.07 11.12 -7.77
CA TYR A 22 8.00 12.17 -8.17
C TYR A 22 7.35 13.55 -8.03
N THR A 23 8.02 14.44 -7.31
CA THR A 23 7.61 15.83 -7.09
C THR A 23 8.61 16.76 -7.78
N PRO A 24 8.29 17.29 -8.98
CA PRO A 24 9.21 18.10 -9.79
C PRO A 24 9.77 19.35 -9.08
N SER A 25 8.97 20.02 -8.23
CA SER A 25 9.38 21.20 -7.45
C SER A 25 10.54 20.92 -6.48
N HIS A 26 10.67 19.67 -6.03
CA HIS A 26 11.73 19.22 -5.13
C HIS A 26 12.98 18.74 -5.88
N ASP A 27 12.96 18.68 -7.21
CA ASP A 27 14.14 18.34 -8.02
C ASP A 27 15.02 19.57 -8.18
N ARG A 28 16.29 19.46 -7.79
CA ARG A 28 17.27 20.55 -7.82
C ARG A 28 17.88 20.76 -9.20
N ILE A 29 17.52 19.94 -10.18
CA ILE A 29 18.02 20.05 -11.56
C ILE A 29 16.86 20.57 -12.42
N LEU A 30 17.10 21.63 -13.18
CA LEU A 30 16.12 22.19 -14.12
C LEU A 30 16.64 22.13 -15.56
N PRO A 31 15.72 22.08 -16.56
CA PRO A 31 14.27 21.91 -16.40
C PRO A 31 13.92 20.50 -15.91
N SER A 32 12.71 20.25 -15.40
CA SER A 32 12.28 18.88 -15.08
C SER A 32 12.31 17.98 -16.32
N PRO A 33 12.65 16.69 -16.17
CA PRO A 33 12.74 15.78 -17.31
C PRO A 33 11.36 15.45 -17.89
N GLU A 34 11.33 15.09 -19.17
CA GLU A 34 10.10 14.61 -19.83
C GLU A 34 9.68 13.23 -19.32
N PHE A 35 10.67 12.39 -19.03
CA PHE A 35 10.50 11.05 -18.52
C PHE A 35 11.60 10.70 -17.52
N LEU A 36 11.27 9.86 -16.55
CA LEU A 36 12.25 9.16 -15.74
C LEU A 36 12.55 7.80 -16.36
N TYR A 37 13.79 7.36 -16.28
CA TYR A 37 14.23 6.08 -16.81
C TYR A 37 14.18 5.04 -15.70
N LEU A 38 13.41 3.98 -15.91
CA LEU A 38 13.34 2.84 -15.02
C LEU A 38 14.16 1.69 -15.60
N ARG A 39 14.93 1.00 -14.76
CA ARG A 39 15.54 -0.29 -15.07
C ARG A 39 15.23 -1.29 -13.98
N ILE A 40 14.80 -2.47 -14.38
CA ILE A 40 14.70 -3.64 -13.51
C ILE A 40 15.62 -4.71 -14.05
N ARG A 41 16.52 -5.22 -13.21
CA ARG A 41 17.47 -6.26 -13.60
C ARG A 41 17.31 -7.47 -12.70
N ASN A 42 17.20 -8.63 -13.33
CA ASN A 42 17.32 -9.91 -12.65
C ASN A 42 18.82 -10.17 -12.41
N THR A 43 19.23 -10.19 -11.15
CA THR A 43 20.65 -10.27 -10.75
C THR A 43 21.14 -11.70 -10.54
N CYS A 44 20.28 -12.70 -10.77
CA CYS A 44 20.68 -14.10 -10.77
C CYS A 44 21.75 -14.39 -11.83
N ALA A 45 22.62 -15.37 -11.55
CA ALA A 45 23.69 -15.76 -12.45
C ALA A 45 23.15 -16.19 -13.83
N ILE A 46 23.76 -15.68 -14.91
CA ILE A 46 23.34 -16.00 -16.29
C ILE A 46 23.40 -17.50 -16.60
N ALA A 47 24.31 -18.24 -15.94
CA ALA A 47 24.42 -19.70 -16.05
C ALA A 47 23.11 -20.43 -15.68
N LEU A 48 22.27 -19.84 -14.83
CA LEU A 48 20.97 -20.39 -14.46
C LEU A 48 19.98 -20.42 -15.62
N ARG A 49 20.22 -19.70 -16.72
CA ARG A 49 19.45 -19.83 -17.97
C ARG A 49 19.70 -21.18 -18.67
N ALA A 50 20.94 -21.66 -18.65
CA ALA A 50 21.33 -22.86 -19.38
C ALA A 50 20.88 -24.15 -18.67
N ALA A 51 20.91 -24.15 -17.34
CA ALA A 51 20.41 -25.27 -16.54
C ALA A 51 18.87 -25.40 -16.59
N PHE A 52 18.17 -24.28 -16.84
CA PHE A 52 16.74 -24.16 -16.72
C PHE A 52 16.19 -23.19 -17.78
N VAL A 53 16.14 -23.64 -19.04
CA VAL A 53 15.85 -22.83 -20.25
C VAL A 53 14.62 -21.91 -20.10
N HIS A 54 13.64 -22.30 -19.28
CA HIS A 54 12.39 -21.56 -19.04
C HIS A 54 12.16 -21.06 -17.60
N GLY A 55 13.05 -21.34 -16.65
CA GLY A 55 12.82 -21.04 -15.22
C GLY A 55 13.16 -22.21 -14.31
N PRO A 56 13.50 -21.94 -13.04
CA PRO A 56 12.63 -21.13 -12.16
C PRO A 56 13.00 -19.64 -12.03
N TYR A 57 14.13 -19.19 -12.56
CA TYR A 57 14.68 -17.85 -12.23
C TYR A 57 14.20 -16.71 -13.15
N THR A 58 12.90 -16.61 -13.38
CA THR A 58 12.26 -15.58 -14.22
C THR A 58 11.40 -14.65 -13.37
N LEU A 59 11.32 -13.39 -13.78
CA LEU A 59 10.45 -12.38 -13.19
C LEU A 59 9.42 -11.92 -14.23
N SER A 60 8.22 -11.62 -13.75
CA SER A 60 7.27 -10.77 -14.45
C SER A 60 7.36 -9.38 -13.82
N VAL A 61 7.66 -8.37 -14.62
CA VAL A 61 7.83 -7.00 -14.15
C VAL A 61 6.90 -6.06 -14.91
N ALA A 62 6.36 -5.06 -14.22
CA ALA A 62 5.47 -4.08 -14.82
C ALA A 62 5.70 -2.69 -14.19
N ALA A 63 5.40 -1.65 -14.97
CA ALA A 63 5.34 -0.28 -14.49
C ALA A 63 4.14 0.42 -15.12
N TYR A 64 3.33 1.09 -14.31
CA TYR A 64 2.12 1.76 -14.76
C TYR A 64 1.77 2.99 -13.90
N PRO A 65 1.05 3.97 -14.46
CA PRO A 65 0.55 5.11 -13.69
C PRO A 65 -0.36 4.66 -12.54
N SER A 66 -0.30 5.31 -11.38
CA SER A 66 -1.13 4.91 -10.22
C SER A 66 -2.64 5.10 -10.42
N ASN A 67 -3.03 5.91 -11.41
CA ASN A 67 -4.42 6.12 -11.81
C ASN A 67 -4.89 5.15 -12.91
N PHE A 68 -4.06 4.19 -13.31
CA PHE A 68 -4.45 3.15 -14.27
C PHE A 68 -5.41 2.17 -13.62
N ASN A 69 -6.53 1.91 -14.29
CA ASN A 69 -7.50 0.87 -13.93
C ASN A 69 -7.61 -0.13 -15.10
N PRO A 70 -7.27 -1.42 -14.90
CA PRO A 70 -7.32 -2.41 -15.98
C PRO A 70 -8.73 -2.73 -16.48
N ASN A 71 -9.76 -2.37 -15.71
CA ASN A 71 -11.17 -2.65 -16.05
C ASN A 71 -11.85 -1.51 -16.81
N GLU A 72 -11.15 -0.40 -17.05
CA GLU A 72 -11.70 0.80 -17.67
C GLU A 72 -10.79 1.32 -18.79
N LYS A 73 -11.37 2.10 -19.70
CA LYS A 73 -10.57 2.77 -20.73
C LYS A 73 -9.71 3.85 -20.09
N PHE A 74 -8.39 3.72 -20.23
CA PHE A 74 -7.45 4.66 -19.62
C PHE A 74 -7.57 6.07 -20.25
N ALA A 75 -7.85 7.06 -19.39
CA ALA A 75 -7.97 8.45 -19.81
C ALA A 75 -6.58 9.08 -20.00
N ASN A 76 -6.43 9.90 -21.06
CA ASN A 76 -5.22 10.68 -21.32
C ASN A 76 -3.89 9.88 -21.36
N PRO A 77 -3.78 8.79 -22.15
CA PRO A 77 -2.58 7.95 -22.22
C PRO A 77 -1.32 8.72 -22.66
N ARG A 78 -1.48 9.81 -23.43
CA ARG A 78 -0.37 10.67 -23.82
C ARG A 78 0.21 11.48 -22.65
N ARG A 79 -0.62 11.85 -21.67
CA ARG A 79 -0.20 12.69 -20.53
C ARG A 79 0.49 11.88 -19.44
N TYR A 80 -0.01 10.68 -19.15
CA TYR A 80 0.47 9.86 -18.03
C TYR A 80 1.35 8.69 -18.46
N GLY A 81 1.46 8.41 -19.76
CA GLY A 81 2.04 7.17 -20.29
C GLY A 81 1.05 6.00 -20.24
N VAL A 82 1.45 4.85 -20.78
CA VAL A 82 0.66 3.62 -20.75
C VAL A 82 1.37 2.56 -19.90
N PRO A 83 0.66 1.57 -19.35
CA PRO A 83 1.30 0.43 -18.70
C PRO A 83 2.29 -0.27 -19.63
N GLU A 84 3.50 -0.53 -19.12
CA GLU A 84 4.52 -1.33 -19.79
C GLU A 84 4.91 -2.51 -18.91
N PHE A 85 5.22 -3.66 -19.51
CA PHE A 85 5.57 -4.86 -18.76
C PHE A 85 6.50 -5.78 -19.56
N GLU A 86 7.25 -6.62 -18.84
CA GLU A 86 8.05 -7.72 -19.37
C GLU A 86 7.72 -8.99 -18.56
N PRO A 87 6.99 -9.95 -19.14
CA PRO A 87 6.51 -11.12 -18.40
C PRO A 87 7.60 -12.18 -18.15
N MET A 88 8.73 -12.12 -18.87
CA MET A 88 9.73 -13.18 -18.91
C MET A 88 11.16 -12.65 -18.76
N LEU A 89 11.41 -11.82 -17.74
CA LEU A 89 12.73 -11.29 -17.43
C LEU A 89 13.66 -12.38 -16.84
N LYS A 90 14.47 -12.99 -17.72
CA LYS A 90 15.38 -14.11 -17.41
C LYS A 90 16.58 -13.70 -16.55
N ALA A 91 17.18 -14.66 -15.84
CA ALA A 91 18.40 -14.50 -15.03
C ALA A 91 19.49 -13.66 -15.72
N GLY A 92 20.03 -12.63 -15.08
CA GLY A 92 21.02 -11.72 -15.67
C GLY A 92 20.48 -10.75 -16.73
N GLY A 93 19.19 -10.82 -17.06
CA GLY A 93 18.51 -9.93 -18.00
C GLY A 93 18.15 -8.59 -17.36
N SER A 94 17.93 -7.58 -18.18
CA SER A 94 17.46 -6.26 -17.76
C SER A 94 16.31 -5.82 -18.65
N TRP A 95 15.34 -5.14 -18.06
CA TRP A 95 14.23 -4.48 -18.72
C TRP A 95 14.26 -2.99 -18.37
N THR A 96 13.94 -2.14 -19.33
CA THR A 96 13.92 -0.68 -19.17
C THR A 96 12.66 -0.10 -19.79
N CYS A 97 12.08 0.90 -19.14
CA CYS A 97 10.96 1.66 -19.68
C CYS A 97 11.00 3.13 -19.22
N HIS A 98 10.09 3.95 -19.76
CA HIS A 98 10.00 5.36 -19.44
C HIS A 98 8.78 5.65 -18.57
N LEU A 99 8.98 6.42 -17.50
CA LEU A 99 7.91 6.94 -16.67
C LEU A 99 7.63 8.40 -17.06
N VAL A 100 6.52 8.62 -17.77
CA VAL A 100 6.16 9.94 -18.35
C VAL A 100 5.78 10.94 -17.26
N VAL A 101 6.51 12.04 -17.15
CA VAL A 101 6.19 13.15 -16.25
C VAL A 101 5.20 14.08 -16.96
N PRO A 102 3.97 14.33 -16.46
CA PRO A 102 3.03 15.21 -17.14
C PRO A 102 3.59 16.62 -17.37
N ASP A 103 3.37 17.20 -18.55
CA ASP A 103 3.94 18.49 -18.95
C ASP A 103 3.56 19.64 -18.00
N ASP A 104 2.35 19.59 -17.46
CA ASP A 104 1.76 20.64 -16.62
C ASP A 104 2.43 20.80 -15.24
N ILE A 105 3.04 19.73 -14.73
CA ILE A 105 3.71 19.74 -13.41
C ILE A 105 5.23 19.96 -13.53
N ARG A 106 5.78 20.03 -14.75
CA ARG A 106 7.22 20.16 -15.00
C ARG A 106 7.70 21.57 -14.68
N GLN A 107 8.83 21.65 -14.00
CA GLN A 107 9.47 22.91 -13.67
C GLN A 107 10.35 23.38 -14.84
N SER A 108 10.19 24.64 -15.24
CA SER A 108 11.00 25.25 -16.29
C SER A 108 12.31 25.83 -15.75
N ALA A 109 13.36 25.88 -16.57
CA ALA A 109 14.60 26.57 -16.23
C ALA A 109 14.47 28.06 -16.58
N GLY A 110 14.62 28.95 -15.60
CA GLY A 110 14.58 30.39 -15.80
C GLY A 110 14.26 31.16 -14.52
N THR A 111 14.47 32.48 -14.55
CA THR A 111 13.99 33.39 -13.50
C THR A 111 12.48 33.50 -13.62
N GLY A 112 11.74 32.73 -12.82
CA GLY A 112 10.35 33.06 -12.53
C GLY A 112 10.29 34.51 -12.03
N SER A 113 9.16 35.19 -12.28
CA SER A 113 8.97 36.64 -12.06
C SER A 113 9.27 37.13 -10.62
N HIS A 114 9.57 36.23 -9.68
CA HIS A 114 9.74 36.50 -8.25
C HIS A 114 11.00 35.87 -7.62
N GLY A 115 11.97 35.37 -8.40
CA GLY A 115 13.25 34.86 -7.86
C GLY A 115 13.19 33.47 -7.22
N TYR A 116 12.10 32.73 -7.43
CA TYR A 116 11.94 31.34 -7.01
C TYR A 116 12.57 30.38 -8.03
N PHE A 117 12.97 29.19 -7.55
CA PHE A 117 13.45 28.10 -8.39
C PHE A 117 12.25 27.36 -9.00
N GLY A 118 12.15 27.32 -10.33
CA GLY A 118 11.01 26.70 -11.03
C GLY A 118 9.81 27.63 -11.23
N ASN A 119 8.62 27.05 -11.35
CA ASN A 119 7.36 27.72 -11.69
C ASN A 119 6.71 28.44 -10.49
N GLY A 120 7.30 28.38 -9.30
CA GLY A 120 6.84 29.07 -8.09
C GLY A 120 5.97 28.19 -7.16
N PRO A 121 5.58 28.74 -5.99
CA PRO A 121 5.03 27.96 -4.87
C PRO A 121 3.65 27.33 -5.13
N GLU A 122 2.89 27.83 -6.10
CA GLU A 122 1.60 27.24 -6.49
C GLU A 122 1.76 25.80 -7.00
N HIS A 123 2.93 25.46 -7.56
CA HIS A 123 3.25 24.15 -8.12
C HIS A 123 4.05 23.25 -7.16
N ASP A 124 4.28 23.67 -5.91
CA ASP A 124 5.16 22.94 -4.99
C ASP A 124 4.64 21.54 -4.61
N ASN A 125 3.32 21.36 -4.63
CA ASN A 125 2.66 20.11 -4.22
C ASN A 125 2.31 19.18 -5.39
N GLU A 126 2.58 19.60 -6.62
CA GLU A 126 2.26 18.80 -7.79
C GLU A 126 3.20 17.62 -7.92
N SER A 127 2.64 16.44 -8.13
CA SER A 127 3.40 15.20 -8.21
C SER A 127 2.72 14.19 -9.12
N VAL A 128 3.50 13.22 -9.56
CA VAL A 128 3.05 12.08 -10.34
C VAL A 128 3.51 10.80 -9.68
N THR A 129 2.66 9.77 -9.73
CA THR A 129 2.91 8.50 -9.05
C THR A 129 2.76 7.34 -10.02
N TRP A 130 3.69 6.39 -9.92
CA TRP A 130 3.67 5.13 -10.66
C TRP A 130 3.73 3.95 -9.68
N VAL A 131 3.17 2.84 -10.13
CA VAL A 131 3.27 1.54 -9.49
C VAL A 131 4.23 0.70 -10.33
N ILE A 132 5.25 0.16 -9.68
CA ILE A 132 6.21 -0.77 -10.27
C ILE A 132 6.08 -2.09 -9.54
N GLU A 133 5.84 -3.17 -10.26
CA GLU A 133 5.65 -4.50 -9.69
C GLU A 133 6.74 -5.46 -10.16
N VAL A 134 7.24 -6.25 -9.22
CA VAL A 134 8.17 -7.35 -9.47
C VAL A 134 7.54 -8.61 -8.90
N ALA A 135 7.08 -9.49 -9.78
CA ALA A 135 6.44 -10.75 -9.44
C ALA A 135 7.31 -11.94 -9.87
N SER A 136 7.37 -12.95 -9.01
CA SER A 136 8.07 -14.20 -9.31
C SER A 136 7.30 -15.04 -10.33
N GLN A 137 8.02 -15.59 -11.31
CA GLN A 137 7.52 -16.65 -12.21
C GLN A 137 8.15 -18.01 -11.88
N VAL A 138 8.68 -18.18 -10.66
CA VAL A 138 9.19 -19.47 -10.17
C VAL A 138 8.04 -20.49 -10.16
N ILE A 139 8.24 -21.60 -10.84
CA ILE A 139 7.32 -22.74 -10.81
C ILE A 139 8.08 -23.90 -10.15
N PHE A 140 7.53 -24.48 -9.08
CA PHE A 140 8.00 -25.73 -8.44
C PHE A 140 9.20 -25.67 -7.47
N SER A 141 9.72 -24.50 -7.08
CA SER A 141 10.77 -24.44 -6.05
C SER A 141 10.51 -23.38 -4.98
N ALA A 142 10.18 -23.83 -3.76
CA ALA A 142 10.02 -22.96 -2.61
C ALA A 142 11.35 -22.41 -2.06
N SER A 143 12.47 -23.07 -2.39
CA SER A 143 13.81 -22.63 -1.99
C SER A 143 14.46 -21.70 -3.01
N ALA A 144 14.00 -21.71 -4.27
CA ALA A 144 14.51 -20.80 -5.28
C ALA A 144 14.06 -19.36 -4.99
N GLY A 145 15.03 -18.46 -4.93
CA GLY A 145 14.82 -17.02 -4.91
C GLY A 145 15.37 -16.38 -6.18
N VAL A 146 14.67 -15.38 -6.70
CA VAL A 146 15.11 -14.58 -7.82
C VAL A 146 15.49 -13.20 -7.29
N ASN A 147 16.79 -12.94 -7.25
CA ASN A 147 17.32 -11.64 -6.85
C ASN A 147 17.14 -10.63 -7.99
N TYR A 148 16.86 -9.39 -7.61
CA TYR A 148 16.67 -8.30 -8.57
C TYR A 148 17.11 -6.95 -8.00
N GLU A 149 17.29 -5.99 -8.89
CA GLU A 149 17.47 -4.58 -8.58
C GLU A 149 16.48 -3.72 -9.38
N VAL A 150 16.04 -2.62 -8.79
CA VAL A 150 15.19 -1.58 -9.39
C VAL A 150 15.95 -0.27 -9.30
N CYS A 151 16.23 0.35 -10.45
CA CYS A 151 16.91 1.62 -10.56
C CYS A 151 16.02 2.64 -11.27
N LEU A 152 15.91 3.84 -10.70
CA LEU A 152 15.24 4.98 -11.34
C LEU A 152 16.26 6.10 -11.51
N ALA A 153 16.31 6.70 -12.68
CA ALA A 153 17.22 7.78 -12.97
C ALA A 153 16.57 8.87 -13.82
N ARG A 154 17.16 10.07 -13.75
CA ARG A 154 16.78 11.20 -14.58
C ARG A 154 17.28 11.11 -16.02
N ASP A 155 18.35 10.34 -16.23
CA ASP A 155 18.94 10.04 -17.54
C ASP A 155 19.37 8.57 -17.59
N GLU A 156 19.31 7.98 -18.77
CA GLU A 156 19.59 6.56 -19.00
C GLU A 156 20.99 6.15 -18.56
N LYS A 157 21.99 7.02 -18.78
CA LYS A 157 23.39 6.75 -18.46
C LYS A 157 23.60 6.53 -16.97
N SER A 158 22.84 7.24 -16.14
CA SER A 158 22.90 7.13 -14.69
C SER A 158 22.35 5.81 -14.13
N LEU A 159 21.62 5.01 -14.93
CA LEU A 159 21.16 3.68 -14.52
C LEU A 159 22.31 2.69 -14.29
N ASN A 160 23.44 2.88 -14.96
CA ASN A 160 24.60 1.98 -14.86
C ASN A 160 25.58 2.37 -13.74
N LEU A 161 25.39 3.53 -13.10
CA LEU A 161 26.29 4.02 -12.06
C LEU A 161 26.28 3.14 -10.80
N SER A 162 25.27 2.28 -10.65
CA SER A 162 25.17 1.26 -9.59
C SER A 162 26.13 0.08 -9.77
N SER A 163 26.67 -0.15 -10.98
CA SER A 163 27.37 -1.40 -11.33
C SER A 163 28.91 -1.28 -11.39
N GLY A 164 29.51 -0.11 -11.14
CA GLY A 164 30.90 0.13 -11.58
C GLY A 164 31.77 1.12 -10.79
N ILE A 165 31.54 1.35 -9.49
CA ILE A 165 32.50 2.13 -8.69
C ILE A 165 33.54 1.17 -8.06
N PRO A 166 34.78 1.08 -8.57
CA PRO A 166 35.84 0.34 -7.91
C PRO A 166 36.19 1.00 -6.57
N VAL A 167 36.34 0.18 -5.53
CA VAL A 167 36.78 0.61 -4.20
C VAL A 167 38.26 0.99 -4.29
N VAL A 168 38.55 2.27 -4.38
CA VAL A 168 39.88 2.82 -4.11
C VAL A 168 39.73 3.96 -3.10
N GLY A 169 40.22 3.74 -1.88
CA GLY A 169 40.39 4.79 -0.89
C GLY A 169 39.25 4.91 0.14
N ASN A 170 39.66 5.11 1.39
CA ASN A 170 38.87 4.98 2.61
C ASN A 170 37.82 6.11 2.87
N GLN A 171 37.33 6.83 1.85
CA GLN A 171 36.50 8.04 2.07
C GLN A 171 35.39 8.35 1.04
N ALA A 172 35.03 7.45 0.12
CA ALA A 172 33.81 7.63 -0.68
C ALA A 172 32.67 6.77 -0.10
N GLN A 173 31.70 7.39 0.58
CA GLN A 173 30.47 6.73 1.00
C GLN A 173 29.68 6.31 -0.25
N ILE A 174 29.89 5.08 -0.72
CA ILE A 174 29.13 4.53 -1.85
C ILE A 174 27.65 4.54 -1.45
N PRO A 175 26.76 5.17 -2.25
CA PRO A 175 25.34 5.16 -1.95
C PRO A 175 24.82 3.72 -1.94
N GLN A 176 24.46 3.22 -0.74
CA GLN A 176 23.97 1.85 -0.60
C GLN A 176 22.54 1.74 -1.15
N PRO A 177 22.21 0.64 -1.86
CA PRO A 177 20.83 0.37 -2.23
C PRO A 177 19.97 0.18 -0.98
N GLY A 178 18.70 0.58 -1.10
CA GLY A 178 17.69 0.16 -0.15
C GLY A 178 17.32 -1.30 -0.35
N ARG A 179 16.82 -1.94 0.71
CA ARG A 179 16.31 -3.31 0.66
C ARG A 179 14.83 -3.31 0.98
N VAL A 180 14.09 -4.23 0.38
CA VAL A 180 12.68 -4.48 0.73
C VAL A 180 12.49 -4.66 2.25
N SER A 181 13.43 -5.34 2.92
CA SER A 181 13.42 -5.56 4.37
C SER A 181 13.57 -4.28 5.21
N ASP A 182 14.17 -3.22 4.68
CA ASP A 182 14.32 -1.95 5.41
C ASP A 182 12.95 -1.30 5.67
N PHE A 183 11.97 -1.54 4.79
CA PHE A 183 10.64 -0.95 4.88
C PHE A 183 9.72 -1.70 5.87
N GLN A 184 9.95 -3.00 6.09
CA GLN A 184 9.23 -3.79 7.10
C GLN A 184 9.52 -3.32 8.54
N GLN A 185 10.77 -2.91 8.82
CA GLN A 185 11.18 -2.47 10.16
C GLN A 185 10.61 -1.09 10.54
N SER A 186 10.29 -0.26 9.54
CA SER A 186 9.74 1.08 9.76
C SER A 186 8.30 1.07 10.28
N LEU A 187 7.51 0.03 9.98
CA LEU A 187 6.13 -0.14 10.47
C LEU A 187 6.05 -0.48 11.97
N GLY A 188 7.14 -0.96 12.58
CA GLY A 188 7.19 -1.37 13.99
C GLY A 188 7.98 -0.43 14.92
N ALA A 189 8.61 0.63 14.38
CA ALA A 189 9.42 1.55 15.16
C ALA A 189 8.53 2.52 15.97
N LYS A 190 8.26 2.17 17.23
CA LYS A 190 7.56 3.03 18.20
C LYS A 190 8.42 4.17 18.75
N ASP A 191 9.70 4.20 18.41
CA ASP A 191 10.61 5.23 18.88
C ASP A 191 10.63 6.37 17.85
N GLY A 192 10.09 7.52 18.26
CA GLY A 192 9.97 8.76 17.47
C GLY A 192 11.30 9.43 17.08
N HIS A 193 12.32 8.66 16.73
CA HIS A 193 13.48 9.17 16.02
C HIS A 193 13.08 9.40 14.56
N HIS A 194 13.39 10.60 14.06
CA HIS A 194 13.08 11.06 12.71
C HIS A 194 13.16 9.95 11.66
N PRO A 195 12.21 9.87 10.71
CA PRO A 195 12.28 8.87 9.64
C PRO A 195 13.61 9.08 8.91
N ALA A 196 14.57 8.20 9.18
CA ALA A 196 15.81 8.15 8.43
C ALA A 196 15.43 8.09 6.96
N GLN A 197 16.09 8.88 6.10
CA GLN A 197 15.81 8.84 4.67
C GLN A 197 15.75 7.37 4.23
N PRO A 198 14.69 6.95 3.53
CA PRO A 198 14.57 5.57 3.09
C PRO A 198 15.82 5.22 2.29
N LYS A 199 16.55 4.19 2.74
CA LYS A 199 17.80 3.77 2.11
C LYS A 199 17.57 3.55 0.61
N GLY A 200 18.56 3.89 -0.21
CA GLY A 200 18.45 3.77 -1.66
C GLY A 200 17.65 4.88 -2.36
N VAL A 201 17.17 5.91 -1.65
CA VAL A 201 16.61 7.12 -2.27
C VAL A 201 17.67 8.22 -2.29
N PHE A 202 18.03 8.70 -3.48
CA PHE A 202 19.12 9.67 -3.68
C PHE A 202 18.63 11.07 -4.06
N SER A 203 17.32 11.27 -4.21
CA SER A 203 16.71 12.57 -4.50
C SER A 203 15.54 12.85 -3.56
N ARG A 204 15.44 14.10 -3.06
CA ARG A 204 14.29 14.57 -2.29
C ARG A 204 13.01 14.71 -3.14
N ALA A 205 13.17 14.72 -4.46
CA ALA A 205 12.06 14.70 -5.39
C ALA A 205 11.38 13.34 -5.49
N ILE A 206 11.96 12.28 -4.90
CA ILE A 206 11.40 10.93 -4.92
C ILE A 206 10.93 10.53 -3.53
N HIS A 207 9.67 10.09 -3.47
CA HIS A 207 9.14 9.31 -2.36
C HIS A 207 8.84 7.89 -2.86
N VAL A 208 9.18 6.88 -2.07
CA VAL A 208 8.92 5.48 -2.40
C VAL A 208 8.26 4.77 -1.22
N LYS A 209 7.17 4.07 -1.50
CA LYS A 209 6.57 3.08 -0.62
C LYS A 209 6.85 1.70 -1.19
N VAL A 210 7.39 0.81 -0.38
CA VAL A 210 7.71 -0.58 -0.78
C VAL A 210 6.83 -1.51 0.04
N GLU A 211 6.07 -2.35 -0.66
CA GLU A 211 5.17 -3.32 -0.06
C GLU A 211 5.54 -4.72 -0.58
N ASP A 212 5.78 -5.64 0.35
CA ASP A 212 5.97 -7.04 0.02
C ASP A 212 4.64 -7.79 -0.05
N THR A 213 4.68 -9.06 -0.43
CA THR A 213 3.52 -9.93 -0.51
C THR A 213 2.68 -9.90 0.78
N ALA A 214 3.33 -9.95 1.94
CA ALA A 214 2.64 -9.99 3.23
C ALA A 214 1.91 -8.67 3.54
N ALA A 215 2.54 -7.52 3.31
CA ALA A 215 1.92 -6.22 3.50
C ALA A 215 0.74 -6.02 2.54
N LEU A 216 0.90 -6.40 1.27
CA LEU A 216 -0.15 -6.34 0.25
C LEU A 216 -1.36 -7.21 0.61
N TRP A 217 -1.12 -8.41 1.12
CA TRP A 217 -2.17 -9.37 1.49
C TRP A 217 -2.91 -9.01 2.77
N ASN A 218 -2.27 -8.28 3.69
CA ASN A 218 -2.84 -7.93 5.00
C ASN A 218 -3.44 -6.53 5.09
N THR A 219 -3.35 -5.72 4.03
CA THR A 219 -3.96 -4.38 3.97
C THR A 219 -5.42 -4.48 3.50
N PRO A 220 -6.42 -3.83 4.12
CA PRO A 220 -6.35 -3.07 5.37
C PRO A 220 -6.27 -4.00 6.59
N GLU A 221 -5.71 -3.54 7.71
CA GLU A 221 -5.54 -4.31 8.95
C GLU A 221 -6.88 -4.76 9.58
N LEU A 222 -6.86 -5.83 10.39
CA LEU A 222 -8.06 -6.31 11.07
C LEU A 222 -8.42 -5.40 12.27
N PRO A 223 -9.71 -5.00 12.43
CA PRO A 223 -10.16 -4.28 13.61
C PRO A 223 -9.83 -5.05 14.90
N GLY A 224 -9.15 -4.39 15.85
CA GLY A 224 -8.91 -4.92 17.20
C GLY A 224 -7.57 -5.62 17.46
N TRP A 225 -6.71 -5.81 16.45
CA TRP A 225 -5.39 -6.44 16.65
C TRP A 225 -4.46 -5.63 17.59
N ASP A 226 -4.69 -4.33 17.70
CA ASP A 226 -3.86 -3.39 18.46
C ASP A 226 -4.18 -3.35 19.97
N GLU A 227 -5.27 -3.98 20.42
CA GLU A 227 -5.63 -4.06 21.84
C GLU A 227 -5.02 -5.29 22.56
N GLY A 228 -4.79 -6.40 21.85
CA GLY A 228 -4.24 -7.63 22.43
C GLY A 228 -2.73 -7.59 22.72
N SER A 229 -1.98 -6.75 21.99
CA SER A 229 -0.52 -6.60 22.18
C SER A 229 -0.17 -5.75 23.41
N LYS A 230 -1.10 -4.93 23.91
CA LYS A 230 -0.90 -4.05 25.08
C LYS A 230 -1.02 -4.78 26.42
N GLN A 231 -1.64 -5.97 26.46
CA GLN A 231 -1.84 -6.73 27.71
C GLN A 231 -0.73 -7.75 28.04
N ARG A 232 0.23 -8.01 27.13
CA ARG A 232 1.26 -9.04 27.33
C ARG A 232 2.70 -8.54 27.55
N GLY A 233 2.89 -7.23 27.72
CA GLY A 233 4.21 -6.60 27.84
C GLY A 233 4.39 -5.74 29.08
N ALA A 234 4.01 -6.20 30.27
CA ALA A 234 4.50 -5.60 31.51
C ALA A 234 5.77 -6.37 31.94
N PRO A 235 6.95 -5.72 32.01
CA PRO A 235 8.18 -6.40 32.41
C PRO A 235 8.12 -6.76 33.90
N HIS A 236 8.27 -8.05 34.19
CA HIS A 236 8.42 -8.59 35.54
C HIS A 236 9.73 -8.04 36.14
N ARG A 237 9.65 -6.98 36.95
CA ARG A 237 10.76 -6.54 37.79
C ARG A 237 10.78 -7.40 39.05
N ALA A 238 11.73 -8.33 39.13
CA ALA A 238 12.05 -9.06 40.34
C ALA A 238 12.95 -8.18 41.24
N GLY A 239 12.60 -8.02 42.51
CA GLY A 239 13.53 -7.55 43.54
C GLY A 239 12.91 -6.73 44.68
N ALA A 240 13.00 -7.32 45.88
CA ALA A 240 12.91 -6.74 47.22
C ALA A 240 11.55 -6.73 47.95
N ALA A 241 11.60 -7.32 49.16
CA ALA A 241 10.55 -7.59 50.12
C ALA A 241 10.00 -6.33 50.81
N VAL A 242 8.76 -6.40 51.33
CA VAL A 242 8.40 -6.42 52.76
C VAL A 242 6.85 -6.49 52.87
N GLN A 243 6.37 -7.24 53.86
CA GLN A 243 4.97 -7.55 54.19
C GLN A 243 4.20 -6.34 54.76
N THR A 244 2.92 -6.17 54.39
CA THR A 244 1.83 -5.80 55.34
C THR A 244 0.43 -5.98 54.72
N ALA A 245 -0.55 -6.22 55.59
CA ALA A 245 -1.91 -6.75 55.45
C ALA A 245 -2.90 -6.07 54.45
N PRO A 246 -4.06 -6.69 54.12
CA PRO A 246 -4.89 -6.28 53.00
C PRO A 246 -5.79 -5.09 53.36
N GLN A 247 -5.66 -3.99 52.63
CA GLN A 247 -6.71 -2.96 52.59
C GLN A 247 -7.47 -3.04 51.28
N VAL A 248 -8.74 -3.44 51.41
CA VAL A 248 -9.80 -3.28 50.43
C VAL A 248 -9.87 -1.80 50.04
N ARG A 249 -9.35 -1.45 48.86
CA ARG A 249 -9.62 -0.17 48.20
C ARG A 249 -10.49 -0.46 46.98
N LYS A 250 -11.79 -0.22 47.15
CA LYS A 250 -12.73 -0.03 46.05
C LYS A 250 -12.27 1.17 45.23
N SER A 251 -11.58 0.94 44.10
CA SER A 251 -11.40 1.97 43.08
C SER A 251 -12.57 1.91 42.11
N LYS A 252 -13.38 2.97 42.18
CA LYS A 252 -14.52 3.34 41.35
C LYS A 252 -14.34 2.96 39.88
N ASP A 253 -15.30 2.16 39.44
CA ASP A 253 -16.01 2.23 38.16
C ASP A 253 -15.67 3.46 37.30
N SER A 254 -14.93 3.24 36.22
CA SER A 254 -15.02 4.07 35.02
C SER A 254 -15.87 3.28 34.03
N SER A 255 -17.11 3.72 33.86
CA SER A 255 -18.07 3.23 32.87
C SER A 255 -17.43 3.19 31.47
N ARG A 256 -16.87 2.04 31.08
CA ARG A 256 -16.54 1.77 29.68
C ARG A 256 -17.86 1.44 29.00
N VAL A 257 -18.37 2.37 28.20
CA VAL A 257 -19.42 2.06 27.22
C VAL A 257 -18.93 0.84 26.43
N PRO A 258 -19.68 -0.27 26.39
CA PRO A 258 -19.27 -1.43 25.61
C PRO A 258 -19.15 -0.99 24.15
N LYS A 259 -17.95 -1.10 23.57
CA LYS A 259 -17.75 -0.84 22.14
C LYS A 259 -18.66 -1.81 21.39
N LYS A 260 -19.57 -1.30 20.55
CA LYS A 260 -20.42 -2.12 19.68
C LYS A 260 -19.49 -3.06 18.87
N GLN A 261 -19.84 -4.35 18.81
CA GLN A 261 -19.07 -5.33 18.04
C GLN A 261 -19.24 -5.01 16.56
N LYS A 262 -18.14 -4.77 15.85
CA LYS A 262 -18.16 -4.55 14.40
C LYS A 262 -18.52 -5.86 13.69
N LYS A 263 -19.47 -5.82 12.76
CA LYS A 263 -19.85 -6.97 11.93
C LYS A 263 -18.82 -7.09 10.80
N VAL A 264 -17.97 -8.12 10.84
CA VAL A 264 -16.91 -8.32 9.83
C VAL A 264 -17.23 -9.52 8.95
N HIS A 265 -17.31 -9.31 7.64
CA HIS A 265 -17.38 -10.36 6.63
C HIS A 265 -15.97 -10.67 6.12
N LEU A 266 -15.38 -11.76 6.63
CA LEU A 266 -14.04 -12.19 6.23
C LEU A 266 -14.09 -13.04 4.94
N VAL A 267 -13.42 -12.57 3.89
CA VAL A 267 -13.20 -13.34 2.66
C VAL A 267 -11.77 -13.85 2.65
N VAL A 268 -11.60 -15.17 2.51
CA VAL A 268 -10.27 -15.79 2.48
C VAL A 268 -10.00 -16.35 1.10
N LEU A 269 -8.95 -15.84 0.45
CA LEU A 269 -8.41 -16.34 -0.80
C LEU A 269 -7.23 -17.28 -0.50
N THR A 270 -7.18 -18.42 -1.17
CA THR A 270 -6.12 -19.42 -0.97
C THR A 270 -5.69 -20.02 -2.29
N HIS A 271 -4.46 -20.54 -2.34
CA HIS A 271 -3.93 -21.34 -3.42
C HIS A 271 -3.21 -22.59 -2.87
N GLY A 272 -2.86 -23.51 -3.76
CA GLY A 272 -2.08 -24.70 -3.40
C GLY A 272 -0.65 -24.39 -2.95
N LEU A 273 -0.02 -25.31 -2.22
CA LEU A 273 1.28 -25.15 -1.54
C LEU A 273 2.45 -24.69 -2.43
N HIS A 274 2.40 -24.96 -3.75
CA HIS A 274 3.46 -24.60 -4.71
C HIS A 274 2.91 -23.78 -5.87
N SER A 275 1.81 -23.06 -5.66
CA SER A 275 1.20 -22.26 -6.71
C SER A 275 1.90 -20.91 -6.81
N ASN A 276 2.14 -20.48 -8.06
CA ASN A 276 2.70 -19.18 -8.43
C ASN A 276 1.62 -18.10 -8.66
N LEU A 277 0.36 -18.37 -8.28
CA LEU A 277 -0.79 -17.49 -8.51
C LEU A 277 -0.85 -16.29 -7.53
N GLY A 278 0.27 -15.91 -6.91
CA GLY A 278 0.27 -14.86 -5.90
C GLY A 278 -0.13 -13.48 -6.44
N ALA A 279 0.28 -13.17 -7.68
CA ALA A 279 -0.16 -11.97 -8.38
C ALA A 279 -1.65 -12.03 -8.75
N ASP A 280 -2.14 -13.19 -9.20
CA ASP A 280 -3.56 -13.37 -9.54
C ASP A 280 -4.47 -13.23 -8.30
N LEU A 281 -4.06 -13.82 -7.16
CA LEU A 281 -4.79 -13.66 -5.91
C LEU A 281 -4.73 -12.23 -5.37
N LEU A 282 -3.62 -11.52 -5.58
CA LEU A 282 -3.53 -10.11 -5.25
C LEU A 282 -4.53 -9.30 -6.10
N PHE A 283 -4.60 -9.56 -7.41
CA PHE A 283 -5.57 -8.92 -8.29
C PHE A 283 -7.02 -9.20 -7.84
N LEU A 284 -7.36 -10.45 -7.51
CA LEU A 284 -8.69 -10.81 -7.01
C LEU A 284 -9.01 -10.10 -5.70
N LYS A 285 -8.04 -10.06 -4.76
CA LYS A 285 -8.18 -9.35 -3.50
C LYS A 285 -8.51 -7.87 -3.75
N GLU A 286 -7.72 -7.19 -4.58
CA GLU A 286 -7.89 -5.76 -4.87
C GLU A 286 -9.20 -5.47 -5.62
N SER A 287 -9.60 -6.37 -6.51
CA SER A 287 -10.88 -6.27 -7.21
C SER A 287 -12.08 -6.38 -6.25
N ILE A 288 -12.02 -7.30 -5.29
CA ILE A 288 -13.05 -7.43 -4.24
C ILE A 288 -13.04 -6.18 -3.35
N ASP A 289 -11.86 -5.73 -2.90
CA ASP A 289 -11.73 -4.53 -2.07
C ASP A 289 -12.29 -3.28 -2.76
N ALA A 290 -12.02 -3.12 -4.07
CA ALA A 290 -12.56 -2.02 -4.88
C ALA A 290 -14.09 -2.12 -5.02
N GLY A 291 -14.61 -3.33 -5.29
CA GLY A 291 -16.05 -3.57 -5.36
C GLY A 291 -16.78 -3.26 -4.06
N VAL A 292 -16.19 -3.64 -2.91
CA VAL A 292 -16.72 -3.31 -1.58
C VAL A 292 -16.76 -1.81 -1.35
N LYS A 293 -15.67 -1.08 -1.70
CA LYS A 293 -15.63 0.39 -1.56
C LYS A 293 -16.71 1.05 -2.42
N GLN A 294 -16.89 0.60 -3.65
CA GLN A 294 -17.91 1.15 -4.55
C GLN A 294 -19.32 0.88 -4.01
N ALA A 295 -19.60 -0.35 -3.56
CA ALA A 295 -20.88 -0.71 -2.97
C ALA A 295 -21.23 0.14 -1.74
N LYS A 296 -20.23 0.49 -0.90
CA LYS A 296 -20.41 1.40 0.24
C LYS A 296 -20.77 2.83 -0.21
N ILE A 297 -20.10 3.35 -1.23
CA ILE A 297 -20.40 4.68 -1.79
C ILE A 297 -21.83 4.71 -2.35
N ASP A 298 -22.21 3.68 -3.13
CA ASP A 298 -23.52 3.58 -3.75
C ASP A 298 -24.64 3.43 -2.71
N ALA A 299 -24.42 2.62 -1.67
CA ALA A 299 -25.33 2.48 -0.55
C ALA A 299 -25.54 3.82 0.17
N LYS A 300 -24.45 4.55 0.47
CA LYS A 300 -24.50 5.88 1.10
C LYS A 300 -25.26 6.89 0.22
N ALA A 301 -24.99 6.90 -1.09
CA ALA A 301 -25.68 7.78 -2.03
C ALA A 301 -27.17 7.46 -2.13
N ARG A 302 -27.55 6.16 -2.15
CA ARG A 302 -28.94 5.71 -2.15
C ARG A 302 -29.67 6.15 -0.88
N ARG A 303 -29.07 5.99 0.29
CA ARG A 303 -29.66 6.43 1.57
C ARG A 303 -29.80 7.94 1.65
N ALA A 304 -28.81 8.70 1.18
CA ALA A 304 -28.89 10.16 1.15
C ALA A 304 -30.07 10.64 0.29
N LYS A 305 -30.29 10.02 -0.88
CA LYS A 305 -31.44 10.30 -1.75
C LYS A 305 -32.77 9.95 -1.07
N GLU A 306 -32.84 8.80 -0.40
CA GLU A 306 -34.06 8.40 0.32
C GLU A 306 -34.38 9.34 1.48
N ARG A 307 -33.37 9.75 2.27
CA ARG A 307 -33.52 10.72 3.36
C ARG A 307 -34.01 12.08 2.86
N ALA A 308 -33.45 12.58 1.75
CA ALA A 308 -33.91 13.81 1.13
C ALA A 308 -35.39 13.69 0.68
N ALA A 309 -35.76 12.60 0.01
CA ALA A 309 -37.14 12.37 -0.43
C ALA A 309 -38.13 12.24 0.73
N ARG A 310 -37.73 11.67 1.88
CA ARG A 310 -38.56 11.61 3.10
C ARG A 310 -38.74 13.01 3.72
N GLN A 311 -37.70 13.83 3.73
CA GLN A 311 -37.76 15.21 4.25
C GLN A 311 -38.67 16.10 3.39
N GLU A 312 -38.58 15.99 2.07
CA GLU A 312 -39.47 16.72 1.15
C GLU A 312 -40.94 16.35 1.39
N LYS A 313 -41.27 15.05 1.49
CA LYS A 313 -42.64 14.57 1.78
C LYS A 313 -43.19 15.06 3.13
N ASN A 314 -42.33 15.23 4.14
CA ASN A 314 -42.75 15.78 5.43
C ASN A 314 -42.93 17.30 5.40
N SER A 315 -42.22 18.03 4.54
CA SER A 315 -42.35 19.48 4.39
C SER A 315 -43.61 19.93 3.64
N THR A 316 -44.21 19.07 2.80
CA THR A 316 -45.43 19.39 2.03
C THR A 316 -46.75 19.12 2.80
N LYS A 317 -46.69 18.64 4.06
CA LYS A 317 -47.89 18.52 4.90
C LYS A 317 -48.18 19.87 5.59
N GLU A 318 -49.14 20.64 5.06
CA GLU A 318 -49.60 21.89 5.69
C GLU A 318 -50.29 21.65 7.06
N PRO A 319 -50.22 22.62 8.00
CA PRO A 319 -50.91 22.55 9.28
C PRO A 319 -52.34 23.13 9.20
N GLY A 320 -53.35 22.27 9.23
CA GLY A 320 -54.77 22.64 9.42
C GLY A 320 -55.68 21.71 8.61
N THR A 321 -56.52 20.86 9.19
CA THR A 321 -57.65 21.21 10.06
C THR A 321 -57.86 20.21 11.20
N THR A 322 -58.13 20.76 12.38
CA THR A 322 -58.52 20.08 13.62
C THR A 322 -59.86 19.35 13.47
N GLY A 323 -59.83 18.02 13.49
CA GLY A 323 -60.98 17.14 13.74
C GLY A 323 -60.61 16.18 14.85
N LYS A 324 -61.34 16.29 15.97
CA LYS A 324 -61.15 15.57 17.24
C LYS A 324 -61.39 14.06 17.05
N ASP A 325 -60.42 13.22 17.39
CA ASP A 325 -60.68 11.91 18.02
C ASP A 325 -59.43 11.39 18.77
N PRO A 326 -59.56 10.83 19.99
CA PRO A 326 -58.41 10.48 20.82
C PRO A 326 -58.20 8.96 20.85
N SER A 327 -57.53 8.38 19.85
CA SER A 327 -56.95 7.05 20.01
C SER A 327 -55.90 6.72 18.95
N THR A 328 -54.71 7.33 19.04
CA THR A 328 -53.46 6.67 18.66
C THR A 328 -52.33 7.55 19.16
N THR A 329 -51.54 7.02 20.09
CA THR A 329 -50.21 7.52 20.42
C THR A 329 -49.34 7.44 19.16
N ASP A 330 -49.33 8.50 18.35
CA ASP A 330 -48.28 8.74 17.36
C ASP A 330 -47.05 9.22 18.12
N GLU A 331 -46.22 8.26 18.56
CA GLU A 331 -44.85 8.58 18.89
C GLU A 331 -44.14 9.06 17.61
N PRO A 332 -43.27 10.09 17.69
CA PRO A 332 -42.43 10.44 16.56
C PRO A 332 -41.60 9.20 16.20
N GLN A 333 -41.76 8.69 14.98
CA GLN A 333 -40.93 7.61 14.44
C GLN A 333 -39.47 7.99 14.65
N LYS A 334 -38.88 7.40 15.69
CA LYS A 334 -37.46 7.40 15.97
C LYS A 334 -36.82 6.86 14.68
N VAL A 335 -35.91 7.63 14.09
CA VAL A 335 -35.03 7.15 13.02
C VAL A 335 -34.47 5.82 13.53
N THR A 336 -34.88 4.72 12.92
CA THR A 336 -34.61 3.38 13.40
C THR A 336 -33.09 3.15 13.42
N ASP A 337 -32.59 2.53 14.49
CA ASP A 337 -31.19 2.09 14.66
C ASP A 337 -30.68 1.27 13.44
N ASP A 338 -31.58 0.67 12.64
CA ASP A 338 -31.27 -0.07 11.41
C ASP A 338 -30.45 0.74 10.39
N ASP A 339 -30.63 2.06 10.33
CA ASP A 339 -29.92 2.93 9.38
C ASP A 339 -28.42 3.11 9.76
N GLU A 340 -28.08 2.93 11.05
CA GLU A 340 -26.72 2.93 11.59
C GLU A 340 -26.08 1.53 11.55
N GLU A 341 -26.86 0.45 11.66
CA GLU A 341 -26.33 -0.93 11.71
C GLU A 341 -25.54 -1.33 10.46
N ASP A 342 -25.97 -0.89 9.28
CA ASP A 342 -25.27 -1.17 8.03
C ASP A 342 -23.98 -0.33 7.87
N GLU A 343 -23.77 0.73 8.66
CA GLU A 343 -22.49 1.47 8.66
C GLU A 343 -21.38 0.69 9.37
N ASP A 344 -21.75 -0.32 10.17
CA ASP A 344 -20.83 -1.14 10.96
C ASP A 344 -20.39 -2.43 10.24
N GLU A 345 -20.87 -2.69 9.02
CA GLU A 345 -20.47 -3.86 8.22
C GLU A 345 -19.16 -3.62 7.45
N GLU A 346 -18.14 -4.43 7.74
CA GLU A 346 -16.81 -4.34 7.14
C GLU A 346 -16.46 -5.65 6.44
N VAL A 347 -16.23 -5.60 5.13
CA VAL A 347 -15.69 -6.75 4.38
C VAL A 347 -14.18 -6.66 4.40
N ILE A 348 -13.51 -7.72 4.84
CA ILE A 348 -12.05 -7.79 4.88
C ILE A 348 -11.60 -9.00 4.08
N VAL A 349 -10.73 -8.77 3.10
CA VAL A 349 -10.16 -9.84 2.29
C VAL A 349 -8.75 -10.17 2.79
N ARG A 350 -8.47 -11.47 2.93
CA ARG A 350 -7.16 -12.01 3.28
C ARG A 350 -6.73 -13.05 2.27
N VAL A 351 -5.44 -13.06 1.96
CA VAL A 351 -4.83 -14.10 1.13
C VAL A 351 -3.91 -14.92 2.02
N LEU A 352 -4.00 -16.24 1.93
CA LEU A 352 -3.16 -17.17 2.68
C LEU A 352 -2.35 -18.06 1.74
N HIS A 353 -1.07 -18.23 2.08
CA HIS A 353 -0.19 -19.20 1.43
C HIS A 353 -0.53 -20.60 1.97
N SER A 354 -1.19 -21.43 1.15
CA SER A 354 -1.56 -22.83 1.45
C SER A 354 -2.62 -23.06 2.56
N ILE A 355 -3.51 -24.03 2.32
CA ILE A 355 -4.48 -24.57 3.31
C ILE A 355 -3.77 -25.17 4.54
N SER A 356 -2.50 -25.57 4.45
CA SER A 356 -1.76 -26.09 5.61
C SER A 356 -1.54 -25.05 6.71
N VAL A 357 -1.45 -23.76 6.37
CA VAL A 357 -1.32 -22.68 7.36
C VAL A 357 -2.63 -22.49 8.14
N LEU A 358 -3.80 -22.70 7.51
CA LEU A 358 -5.09 -22.72 8.18
C LEU A 358 -5.20 -23.79 9.28
N LEU A 359 -4.50 -24.93 9.16
CA LEU A 359 -4.43 -25.96 10.19
C LEU A 359 -3.48 -25.60 11.35
N ALA A 360 -2.36 -24.92 11.05
CA ALA A 360 -1.41 -24.49 12.08
C ALA A 360 -1.90 -23.24 12.85
N GLU A 361 -2.57 -22.30 12.18
CA GLU A 361 -3.13 -21.09 12.80
C GLU A 361 -4.49 -21.31 13.44
N ARG A 362 -5.20 -22.40 13.15
CA ARG A 362 -6.41 -22.80 13.92
C ARG A 362 -6.15 -22.95 15.42
N VAL A 363 -4.91 -23.22 15.82
CA VAL A 363 -4.49 -23.27 17.24
C VAL A 363 -4.35 -21.87 17.86
N LYS A 364 -4.27 -20.80 17.05
CA LYS A 364 -4.16 -19.41 17.53
C LYS A 364 -5.39 -18.55 17.26
N ILE A 365 -6.20 -18.88 16.27
CA ILE A 365 -7.43 -18.13 15.92
C ILE A 365 -8.58 -18.42 16.91
N TRP A 366 -8.51 -19.54 17.64
CA TRP A 366 -9.51 -19.97 18.63
C TRP A 366 -8.95 -20.07 20.07
N GLY A 367 -7.83 -19.40 20.36
CA GLY A 367 -7.14 -19.42 21.66
C GLY A 367 -7.11 -18.09 22.36
#